data_AF-A0A966VMB1-F1
#
_entry.id   AF-A0A966VMB1-F1
#
_cell.length_a   1.000
_cell.length_b   1.000
_cell.length_c   1.000
_cell.angle_alpha   90.00
_cell.angle_beta   90.00
_cell.angle_gamma   90.00
#
_symmetry.space_group_name_H-M   'P 1'
#
loop_
_entity.id
_entity.type
_entity.pdbx_description
1 polymer ?
#
loop_
_entity_poly.entity_id
_entity_poly.type
_entity_poly.pdbx_seq_one_letter_code
_entity_poly.pdbx_strand_id
1 'polypeptide(L)' 'TTFMPYHFAGTWQGMDMKKFYPAGAAPIVRGEAVNTGTTYGYDIITMMQETKTTVCQVERAA' A
#
# COMPACT_ATOMS: atom_id res chain seq x y z
N THR A 1 -3.08 5.92 15.66
CA THR A 1 -3.34 6.17 14.23
C THR A 1 -2.10 5.84 13.44
N THR A 2 -2.26 5.12 12.33
CA THR A 2 -1.15 4.72 11.45
C THR A 2 -1.23 5.53 10.16
N PHE A 3 -0.09 5.96 9.63
CA PHE A 3 0.00 6.64 8.34
C PHE A 3 0.85 5.82 7.39
N MET A 4 0.32 5.53 6.21
CA MET A 4 0.99 4.78 5.16
C MET A 4 0.69 5.40 3.79
N PRO A 5 1.64 5.40 2.83
CA PRO A 5 1.40 6.02 1.53
C PRO A 5 0.43 5.22 0.66
N TYR A 6 -0.47 5.92 -0.03
CA TYR A 6 -1.53 5.31 -0.87
C TYR A 6 -0.99 4.65 -2.14
N HIS A 7 -0.04 5.31 -2.80
CA HIS A 7 0.65 4.78 -3.99
C HIS A 7 2.11 4.53 -3.65
N PHE A 8 2.36 3.47 -2.87
CA PHE A 8 3.72 3.03 -2.56
C PHE A 8 4.11 1.83 -3.41
N ALA A 9 5.39 1.69 -3.73
CA ALA A 9 5.86 0.65 -4.64
C ALA A 9 7.15 0.01 -4.14
N GLY A 10 7.32 -1.28 -4.47
CA GLY A 10 8.56 -2.01 -4.24
C GLY A 10 8.39 -3.32 -3.47
N THR A 11 7.29 -3.50 -2.74
CA THR A 11 6.95 -4.77 -2.09
C THR A 11 5.52 -5.19 -2.44
N TRP A 12 5.31 -6.47 -2.67
CA TRP A 12 4.00 -7.06 -2.93
C TRP A 12 3.84 -8.35 -2.14
N GLN A 13 2.90 -8.42 -1.20
CA GLN A 13 2.66 -9.61 -0.37
C GLN A 13 3.96 -10.15 0.27
N GLY A 14 4.79 -9.24 0.80
CA GLY A 14 6.08 -9.58 1.41
C GLY A 14 7.22 -9.88 0.43
N MET A 15 6.97 -9.93 -0.89
CA MET A 15 8.01 -10.12 -1.90
C MET A 15 8.60 -8.78 -2.38
N ASP A 16 9.93 -8.72 -2.46
CA ASP A 16 10.63 -7.60 -3.07
C ASP A 16 10.48 -7.61 -4.61
N MET A 17 9.96 -6.51 -5.14
CA MET A 17 9.67 -6.34 -6.57
C MET A 17 10.84 -5.71 -7.33
N LYS A 18 11.99 -5.46 -6.69
CA LYS A 18 13.18 -4.83 -7.31
C LYS A 18 13.59 -5.45 -8.65
N LYS A 19 13.46 -6.77 -8.80
CA LYS A 19 13.83 -7.50 -10.02
C LYS A 19 13.08 -7.05 -11.29
N PHE A 20 11.93 -6.42 -11.12
CA PHE A 20 11.11 -5.92 -12.23
C PHE A 20 11.48 -4.49 -12.64
N TYR A 21 12.33 -3.81 -11.88
CA TYR A 21 12.79 -2.47 -12.24
C TYR A 21 14.03 -2.52 -13.12
N PRO A 22 14.09 -1.67 -14.17
CA PRO A 22 15.34 -1.42 -14.87
C PRO A 22 16.45 -0.98 -13.90
N ALA A 23 17.71 -1.20 -14.29
CA ALA A 23 18.85 -0.78 -13.48
C ALA A 23 18.77 0.72 -13.15
N GLY A 24 18.86 1.05 -11.86
CA GLY A 24 18.78 2.43 -11.37
C GLY A 24 17.37 3.04 -11.30
N ALA A 25 16.34 2.35 -11.76
CA ALA A 25 14.96 2.87 -11.79
C ALA A 25 14.12 2.47 -10.55
N ALA A 26 14.66 1.63 -9.66
CA ALA A 26 13.96 1.22 -8.45
C ALA A 26 13.85 2.37 -7.43
N PRO A 27 12.71 2.52 -6.73
CA PRO A 27 12.57 3.47 -5.63
C PRO A 27 13.62 3.27 -4.54
N ILE A 28 14.09 4.37 -3.96
CA ILE A 28 15.07 4.36 -2.86
C ILE A 28 14.45 3.69 -1.62
N VAL A 29 13.24 4.12 -1.25
CA VAL A 29 12.43 3.50 -0.20
C VAL A 29 11.36 2.65 -0.87
N ARG A 30 11.23 1.41 -0.42
CA ARG A 30 10.33 0.41 -0.99
C ARG A 30 9.43 -0.15 0.10
N GLY A 31 8.21 -0.48 -0.28
CA GLY A 31 7.24 -1.12 0.59
C GLY A 31 5.93 -1.38 -0.15
N GLU A 32 4.92 -1.75 0.62
CA GLU A 32 3.60 -2.09 0.10
C GLU A 32 2.65 -0.90 0.20
N ALA A 33 1.73 -0.79 -0.76
CA ALA A 33 0.79 0.31 -0.86
C ALA A 33 -0.37 0.13 0.14
N VAL A 34 -0.83 1.20 0.79
CA VAL A 34 -1.90 1.06 1.81
C VAL A 34 -3.23 0.60 1.23
N ASN A 35 -3.47 0.84 -0.06
CA ASN A 35 -4.70 0.46 -0.74
C ASN A 35 -4.86 -1.07 -0.91
N THR A 36 -3.83 -1.87 -0.59
CA THR A 36 -3.97 -3.33 -0.49
C THR A 36 -4.66 -3.76 0.82
N GLY A 37 -4.60 -2.91 1.84
CA GLY A 37 -5.17 -3.17 3.17
C GLY A 37 -6.45 -2.37 3.48
N THR A 38 -6.90 -1.49 2.59
CA THR A 38 -8.15 -0.72 2.77
C THR A 38 -9.38 -1.61 2.62
N THR A 39 -10.46 -1.24 3.29
CA THR A 39 -11.78 -1.89 3.12
C THR A 39 -12.31 -1.76 1.68
N TYR A 40 -13.31 -2.59 1.34
CA TYR A 40 -14.03 -2.56 0.06
C TYR A 40 -15.14 -1.49 0.01
N GLY A 41 -15.21 -0.62 1.02
CA GLY A 41 -16.22 0.43 1.11
C GLY A 41 -16.20 1.37 -0.09
N TYR A 42 -17.39 1.78 -0.51
CA TYR A 42 -17.59 2.54 -1.74
C TYR A 42 -18.84 3.42 -1.62
N ASP A 43 -18.70 4.70 -1.97
CA ASP A 43 -19.83 5.61 -2.11
C ASP A 43 -20.45 5.47 -3.50
N ILE A 44 -21.65 4.89 -3.55
CA ILE A 44 -22.40 4.65 -4.78
C ILE A 44 -22.83 5.95 -5.50
N ILE A 45 -22.97 7.07 -4.78
CA ILE A 45 -23.43 8.33 -5.38
C ILE A 45 -22.29 9.04 -6.09
N THR A 46 -21.13 9.15 -5.44
CA THR A 46 -19.96 9.86 -6.00
C THR A 46 -18.99 8.94 -6.73
N MET A 47 -19.22 7.63 -6.69
CA MET A 47 -18.32 6.62 -7.25
C MET A 47 -16.91 6.66 -6.64
N MET A 48 -16.82 6.98 -5.33
CA MET A 48 -15.55 7.12 -4.63
C MET A 48 -15.26 5.96 -3.68
N GLN A 49 -14.02 5.46 -3.73
CA GLN A 49 -13.53 4.46 -2.78
C GLN A 49 -13.41 5.05 -1.37
N GLU A 50 -13.82 4.25 -0.38
CA GLU A 50 -13.62 4.55 1.04
C GLU A 50 -12.16 4.24 1.45
N THR A 51 -11.36 5.26 1.75
CA THR A 51 -9.90 5.12 1.93
C THR A 51 -9.38 5.44 3.34
N LYS A 52 -10.23 5.95 4.24
CA LYS A 52 -9.80 6.50 5.55
C LYS A 52 -10.29 5.70 6.75
N THR A 53 -11.30 4.88 6.57
CA THR A 53 -12.02 4.14 7.62
C THR A 53 -11.61 2.67 7.54
N THR A 54 -10.42 2.38 8.04
CA THR A 54 -9.90 1.01 8.11
C THR A 54 -9.09 0.86 9.39
N VAL A 55 -9.25 -0.29 10.05
CA VAL A 55 -8.48 -0.66 11.25
C VAL A 55 -7.47 -1.72 10.85
N CYS A 56 -6.25 -1.60 11.35
CA CYS A 56 -5.18 -2.58 11.14
C CYS A 56 -4.56 -2.98 12.49
N GLN A 57 -3.95 -4.16 12.50
CA GLN A 57 -3.03 -4.56 13.56
C GLN A 57 -1.63 -4.07 13.19
N VAL A 58 -0.87 -3.64 14.19
CA VAL A 58 0.52 -3.20 14.03
C VAL A 58 1.40 -4.16 14.81
N GLU A 59 2.34 -4.79 14.11
CA GLU A 59 3.33 -5.68 14.68
C GLU A 59 4.75 -5.24 14.30
N ARG A 60 5.74 -5.71 15.06
CA ARG A 60 7.14 -5.48 14.73
C ARG A 60 7.48 -6.28 13.47
N ALA A 61 8.14 -5.67 12.51
CA ALA A 61 8.73 -6.40 11.39
C ALA A 61 9.73 -7.46 11.91
N ALA A 62 9.81 -8.59 11.21
CA ALA A 62 10.75 -9.68 11.52
C ALA A 62 12.20 -9.19 11.49
#